data_AF-A0A7Y5HGE1-F1
#
_entry.id   AF-A0A7Y5HGE1-F1
#
_cell.length_a   1.000
_cell.length_b   1.000
_cell.length_c   1.000
_cell.angle_alpha   90.00
_cell.angle_beta   90.00
_cell.angle_gamma   90.00
#
_symmetry.space_group_name_H-M   'P 1'
#
loop_
_entity.id
_entity.type
_entity.pdbx_description
1 polymer ?
#
loop_
_entity_poly.entity_id
_entity_poly.type
_entity_poly.pdbx_seq_one_letter_code
_entity_poly.pdbx_strand_id
1 'polypeptide(L)' 'GAGAAAAAVDLPRTGEAEAAVRAFEGCRGDLEAVLLRTASGMELAGAGFAADVAFAARVDALRVVPLLMGREIRGR' A
#
# COMPACT_ATOMS: atom_id res chain seq x y z
N GLY A 1 2.87 -0.99 -0.28
CA GLY A 1 1.91 -2.09 -0.06
C GLY A 1 2.50 -3.19 0.80
N ALA A 2 3.38 -4.04 0.24
CA ALA A 2 3.88 -5.25 0.91
C ALA A 2 4.42 -5.04 2.34
N GLY A 3 5.23 -3.98 2.56
CA GLY A 3 5.76 -3.66 3.89
C GLY A 3 4.68 -3.40 4.94
N ALA A 4 3.60 -2.70 4.58
CA ALA A 4 2.47 -2.46 5.47
C ALA A 4 1.74 -3.75 5.86
N ALA A 5 1.52 -4.65 4.88
CA ALA A 5 0.88 -5.93 5.12
C ALA A 5 1.75 -6.84 6.01
N ALA A 6 3.06 -6.91 5.76
CA ALA A 6 3.99 -7.69 6.57
C ALA A 6 4.21 -7.13 7.98
N ALA A 7 4.12 -5.81 8.16
CA ALA A 7 4.20 -5.15 9.46
C ALA A 7 2.96 -5.43 10.33
N ALA A 8 1.81 -5.69 9.72
CA ALA A 8 0.53 -5.92 10.40
C ALA A 8 0.38 -7.34 10.99
N VAL A 9 1.30 -8.26 10.71
CA VAL A 9 1.24 -9.65 11.18
C VAL A 9 2.47 -10.02 12.00
N ASP A 10 2.25 -10.83 13.04
CA ASP A 10 3.31 -11.37 13.90
C ASP A 10 3.71 -12.77 13.39
N LEU A 11 4.47 -12.79 12.29
CA LEU A 11 4.98 -14.00 11.65
C LEU A 11 6.49 -13.86 11.38
N PRO A 12 7.25 -14.97 11.35
CA PRO A 12 8.66 -14.94 10.92
C PRO A 12 8.82 -14.31 9.53
N ARG A 13 9.85 -13.48 9.37
CA ARG A 13 10.10 -12.71 8.14
C ARG A 13 11.36 -13.20 7.43
N THR A 14 11.28 -13.31 6.10
CA THR A 14 12.47 -13.44 5.26
C THR A 14 13.20 -12.08 5.16
N GLY A 15 14.39 -12.06 4.57
CA GLY A 15 15.15 -10.81 4.38
C GLY A 15 14.39 -9.77 3.54
N GLU A 16 13.66 -10.21 2.52
CA GLU A 16 12.85 -9.36 1.65
C GLU A 16 11.65 -8.79 2.40
N ALA A 17 10.99 -9.61 3.22
CA ALA A 17 9.88 -9.16 4.05
C ALA A 17 10.35 -8.12 5.07
N GLU A 18 11.50 -8.34 5.70
CA GLU A 18 12.10 -7.38 6.63
C GLU A 18 12.50 -6.08 5.92
N ALA A 19 13.10 -6.16 4.73
CA ALA A 19 13.44 -4.99 3.93
C ALA A 19 12.19 -4.17 3.56
N ALA A 20 11.10 -4.84 3.17
CA ALA A 20 9.83 -4.18 2.86
C ALA A 20 9.21 -3.50 4.09
N VAL A 21 9.22 -4.17 5.25
CA VAL A 21 8.73 -3.59 6.52
C VAL A 21 9.53 -2.35 6.88
N ARG A 22 10.86 -2.40 6.83
CA ARG A 22 11.71 -1.24 7.13
C ARG A 22 11.46 -0.08 6.17
N ALA A 23 11.29 -0.37 4.88
CA ALA A 23 10.96 0.66 3.89
C ALA A 23 9.60 1.32 4.21
N PHE A 24 8.61 0.54 4.61
CA PHE A 24 7.29 1.06 5.01
C PHE A 24 7.36 1.88 6.31
N GLU A 25 7.94 1.36 7.38
CA GLU A 25 8.01 2.07 8.66
C GLU A 25 8.82 3.37 8.53
N GLY A 26 9.90 3.36 7.74
CA GLY A 26 10.70 4.56 7.48
C GLY A 26 9.96 5.66 6.70
N CYS A 27 8.90 5.33 5.98
CA CYS A 27 8.11 6.29 5.20
C CYS A 27 6.68 6.48 5.70
N ARG A 28 6.26 5.76 6.75
CA ARG A 28 4.87 5.71 7.24
C ARG A 28 4.26 7.06 7.55
N GLY A 29 5.06 7.98 8.12
CA GLY A 29 4.63 9.33 8.46
C GLY A 29 4.45 10.27 7.26
N ASP A 30 4.93 9.89 6.07
CA ASP A 30 4.92 10.72 4.86
C ASP A 30 4.55 9.90 3.60
N LEU A 31 3.68 8.90 3.76
CA LEU A 31 3.36 7.94 2.70
C LEU A 31 2.81 8.61 1.45
N GLU A 32 1.96 9.62 1.59
CA GLU A 32 1.39 10.35 0.46
C GLU A 32 2.48 11.01 -0.37
N ALA A 33 3.37 11.80 0.25
CA ALA A 33 4.43 12.47 -0.50
C ALA A 33 5.42 11.47 -1.09
N VAL A 34 5.68 10.35 -0.41
CA VAL A 34 6.52 9.27 -0.95
C VAL A 34 5.88 8.64 -2.19
N LEU A 35 4.59 8.35 -2.16
CA LEU A 35 3.85 7.80 -3.31
C LEU A 35 3.83 8.79 -4.47
N LEU A 36 3.61 10.08 -4.21
CA LEU A 36 3.65 11.13 -5.24
C LEU A 36 5.01 11.29 -5.93
N ARG A 37 6.11 10.81 -5.34
CA ARG A 37 7.45 10.80 -5.96
C ARG A 37 7.77 9.52 -6.72
N THR A 38 6.89 8.51 -6.68
CA THR A 38 7.06 7.29 -7.50
C THR A 38 6.67 7.57 -8.94
N ALA A 39 7.17 6.77 -9.89
CA ALA A 39 6.83 6.92 -11.30
C ALA A 39 5.31 6.88 -11.54
N SER A 40 4.60 5.90 -10.96
CA SER A 40 3.14 5.79 -11.09
C SER A 40 2.39 6.91 -10.36
N GLY A 41 2.88 7.37 -9.21
CA GLY A 41 2.28 8.49 -8.50
C GLY A 41 2.39 9.80 -9.28
N MET A 42 3.55 10.07 -9.89
CA MET A 42 3.75 11.24 -10.76
C MET A 42 2.88 11.16 -12.01
N GLU A 43 2.76 9.98 -12.63
CA GLU A 43 1.88 9.75 -13.79
C GLU A 43 0.41 10.03 -13.45
N LEU A 44 -0.11 9.45 -12.35
CA LEU A 44 -1.49 9.65 -11.90
C LEU A 44 -1.75 11.11 -11.52
N ALA A 45 -0.84 11.73 -10.77
CA ALA A 45 -0.96 13.14 -10.40
C ALA A 45 -0.95 14.05 -11.64
N GLY A 46 -0.07 13.78 -12.60
CA GLY A 46 -0.02 14.51 -13.88
C GLY A 46 -1.29 14.36 -14.72
N ALA A 47 -1.99 13.22 -14.58
CA ALA A 47 -3.28 12.97 -15.20
C ALA A 47 -4.49 13.53 -14.41
N GLY A 48 -4.26 14.22 -13.28
CA GLY A 48 -5.32 14.82 -12.47
C GLY A 48 -5.88 13.94 -11.35
N PHE A 49 -5.30 12.76 -11.11
CA PHE A 49 -5.73 11.78 -10.11
C PHE A 49 -4.93 11.86 -8.79
N ALA A 50 -4.45 13.05 -8.41
CA ALA A 50 -3.67 13.22 -7.17
C ALA A 50 -4.45 12.82 -5.91
N ALA A 51 -5.77 13.04 -5.89
CA ALA A 51 -6.64 12.62 -4.80
C ALA A 51 -6.70 11.10 -4.62
N ASP A 52 -6.57 10.33 -5.70
CA ASP A 52 -6.55 8.87 -5.65
C ASP A 52 -5.24 8.36 -5.04
N VAL A 53 -4.12 9.04 -5.31
CA VAL A 53 -2.82 8.75 -4.68
C VAL A 53 -2.90 9.04 -3.17
N ALA A 54 -3.51 10.16 -2.78
CA ALA A 54 -3.73 10.50 -1.38
C ALA A 54 -4.63 9.48 -0.67
N PHE A 55 -5.71 9.03 -1.32
CA PHE A 55 -6.57 7.98 -0.78
C PHE A 55 -5.82 6.66 -0.61
N ALA A 56 -5.02 6.26 -1.61
CA ALA A 56 -4.22 5.04 -1.58
C ALA A 56 -3.11 5.03 -0.51
N ALA A 57 -2.68 6.22 -0.05
CA ALA A 57 -1.70 6.36 1.03
C ALA A 57 -2.27 6.00 2.41
N ARG A 58 -3.60 5.96 2.57
CA ARG A 58 -4.26 5.71 3.85
C ARG A 58 -4.10 4.24 4.27
N VAL A 59 -3.38 4.03 5.37
CA VAL A 59 -3.21 2.71 5.98
C VAL A 59 -4.46 2.36 6.80
N ASP A 60 -4.93 1.12 6.67
CA ASP A 60 -6.12 0.59 7.39
C ASP A 60 -7.41 1.40 7.15
N ALA A 61 -7.57 1.95 5.94
CA ALA A 61 -8.72 2.77 5.58
C ALA A 61 -10.02 1.96 5.42
N LEU A 62 -9.91 0.67 5.12
CA LEU A 62 -11.01 -0.23 4.80
C LEU A 62 -10.85 -1.56 5.55
N ARG A 63 -11.97 -2.11 6.04
CA ARG A 63 -12.02 -3.41 6.74
C ARG A 63 -12.46 -4.58 5.85
N VAL A 64 -12.37 -4.42 4.53
CA VAL A 64 -12.75 -5.45 3.54
C VAL A 64 -11.51 -6.14 2.97
N VAL A 65 -11.57 -7.46 2.82
CA VAL A 65 -10.54 -8.24 2.12
C VAL A 65 -11.18 -8.90 0.90
N PRO A 66 -10.88 -8.43 -0.32
CA PRO A 66 -11.44 -9.03 -1.53
C PRO A 66 -10.90 -10.45 -1.73
N LEU A 67 -11.80 -11.39 -2.03
CA LEU A 67 -11.49 -12.78 -2.34
C LEU A 67 -11.76 -13.06 -3.83
N LEU A 68 -10.83 -13.73 -4.49
CA LEU A 68 -11.04 -14.26 -5.83
C LEU A 68 -11.83 -15.58 -5.72
N MET A 69 -13.08 -15.57 -6.17
CA MET A 69 -13.99 -16.72 -6.17
C MET A 69 -14.28 -17.12 -7.62
N GLY A 70 -13.59 -18.15 -8.12
CA GLY A 70 -13.64 -18.50 -9.53
C GLY A 70 -13.04 -17.42 -10.41
N ARG A 71 -13.88 -16.65 -11.14
CA ARG A 71 -13.48 -15.53 -11.99
C ARG A 71 -13.94 -14.15 -11.47
N GLU A 72 -14.50 -14.11 -10.28
CA GLU A 72 -15.09 -12.91 -9.69
C GLU A 72 -14.32 -12.47 -8.44
N ILE A 73 -14.23 -11.16 -8.22
CA ILE A 73 -13.72 -10.59 -6.97
C ILE A 73 -14.91 -10.21 -6.10
N ARG A 74 -15.00 -10.76 -4.89
CA ARG A 74 -16.06 -10.49 -3.92
C ARG A 74 -15.49 -9.94 -2.62
N GLY A 75 -16.11 -8.89 -2.07
CA GLY A 75 -15.77 -8.38 -0.74
C GLY A 75 -16.36 -9.26 0.35
N ARG A 76 -15.60 -9.48 1.43
CA ARG A 76 -16.07 -10.14 2.66
C ARG A 76 -16.06 -9.16 3.82
#